data_AF-A0A069SM41-F1
#
_entry.id   AF-A0A069SM41-F1
#
_cell.length_a   1.000
_cell.length_b   1.000
_cell.length_c   1.000
_cell.angle_alpha   90.00
_cell.angle_beta   90.00
_cell.angle_gamma   90.00
#
_symmetry.space_group_name_H-M   'P 1'
#
loop_
_entity.id
_entity.type
_entity.pdbx_description
1 polymer ?
#
loop_
_entity_poly.entity_id
_entity_poly.type
_entity_poly.pdbx_seq_one_letter_code
_entity_poly.pdbx_strand_id
1 'polypeptide(L)'
;MKKINGCFFKEFEKLIGGEPISLSADRIGCMGGKFYTGFSTMNEKMPMFVSSKEKYKKSSELVLDFVEKANVQITTRQYLNISPITELENFNNVVGIFFLATPDMLSGLASWTFYDNNSDDAITAKFGSGCSSIFSEATLENSKNGKRTFIGLFDPSVRRYIHENILSFTIPMSRFREMYYTIQDSCLSNTPAWGKIRERICRE
;
A
#
# COMPACT_ATOMS: atom_id res chain seq x y z
N MET A 1 -1.13 20.82 -12.14
CA MET A 1 -1.55 20.34 -10.80
C MET A 1 -0.67 20.98 -9.73
N LYS A 2 -1.23 21.35 -8.58
CA LYS A 2 -0.47 22.03 -7.51
C LYS A 2 0.44 21.05 -6.77
N LYS A 3 1.69 21.45 -6.50
CA LYS A 3 2.67 20.69 -5.72
C LYS A 3 2.15 20.43 -4.30
N ILE A 4 2.30 19.19 -3.85
CA ILE A 4 1.96 18.73 -2.51
C ILE A 4 3.17 18.92 -1.62
N ASN A 5 3.11 19.88 -0.69
CA ASN A 5 4.19 20.05 0.29
C ASN A 5 4.19 18.91 1.32
N GLY A 6 5.30 18.19 1.46
CA GLY A 6 5.41 17.07 2.39
C GLY A 6 4.78 15.78 1.87
N CYS A 7 4.18 15.01 2.77
CA CYS A 7 3.59 13.70 2.48
C CYS A 7 2.32 13.84 1.63
N PHE A 8 2.19 13.05 0.55
CA PHE A 8 0.98 13.08 -0.29
C PHE A 8 -0.21 12.34 0.31
N PHE A 9 -0.01 11.55 1.36
CA PHE A 9 -1.12 10.89 2.07
C PHE A 9 -2.11 11.88 2.69
N LYS A 10 -1.73 13.14 2.90
CA LYS A 10 -2.69 14.19 3.29
C LYS A 10 -3.78 14.44 2.25
N GLU A 11 -3.58 14.03 1.00
CA GLU A 11 -4.62 14.12 -0.02
C GLU A 11 -5.57 12.91 0.04
N PHE A 12 -5.27 11.84 0.79
CA PHE A 12 -6.12 10.63 0.84
C PHE A 12 -7.53 10.89 1.39
N GLU A 13 -7.76 11.99 2.12
CA GLU A 13 -9.12 12.43 2.45
C GLU A 13 -10.00 12.60 1.19
N LYS A 14 -9.41 13.02 0.07
CA LYS A 14 -10.12 13.10 -1.23
C LYS A 14 -10.50 11.73 -1.75
N LEU A 15 -9.60 10.74 -1.65
CA LEU A 15 -9.90 9.35 -2.03
C LEU A 15 -11.01 8.76 -1.17
N ILE A 16 -11.01 9.06 0.13
CA ILE A 16 -12.08 8.65 1.06
C ILE A 16 -13.40 9.30 0.65
N GLY A 17 -13.37 10.56 0.18
CA GLY A 17 -14.52 11.25 -0.40
C GLY A 17 -14.90 10.80 -1.82
N GLY A 18 -14.22 9.80 -2.40
CA GLY A 18 -14.51 9.29 -3.75
C GLY A 18 -13.81 10.03 -4.90
N GLU A 19 -12.96 11.01 -4.61
CA GLU A 19 -12.24 11.77 -5.64
C GLU A 19 -10.89 11.13 -5.99
N PRO A 20 -10.62 10.86 -7.28
CA PRO A 20 -9.34 10.30 -7.71
C PRO A 20 -8.19 11.30 -7.55
N ILE A 21 -6.98 10.77 -7.35
CA ILE A 21 -5.74 11.53 -7.20
C ILE A 21 -4.71 11.03 -8.21
N SER A 22 -4.16 11.93 -9.01
CA SER A 22 -2.98 11.65 -9.83
C SER A 22 -1.70 12.15 -9.17
N LEU A 23 -0.63 11.38 -9.16
CA LEU A 23 0.69 11.78 -8.66
C LEU A 23 1.68 11.86 -9.82
N SER A 24 2.64 12.76 -9.72
CA SER A 24 3.76 12.90 -10.66
C SER A 24 5.02 13.35 -9.93
N ALA A 25 6.17 13.24 -10.59
CA ALA A 25 7.47 13.66 -10.05
C ALA A 25 7.48 15.12 -9.54
N ASP A 26 6.77 16.02 -10.22
CA ASP A 26 6.69 17.45 -9.85
C ASP A 26 5.63 17.73 -8.77
N ARG A 27 4.58 16.90 -8.72
CA ARG A 27 3.51 17.05 -7.73
C ARG A 27 3.96 16.59 -6.35
N ILE A 28 4.70 15.48 -6.26
CA ILE A 28 5.12 14.93 -4.97
C ILE A 28 6.19 15.80 -4.32
N GLY A 29 6.00 16.21 -3.06
CA GLY A 29 6.96 17.04 -2.33
C GLY A 29 7.97 16.27 -1.49
N CYS A 30 7.60 15.13 -0.91
CA CYS A 30 8.50 14.36 -0.04
C CYS A 30 9.46 13.45 -0.83
N MET A 31 10.71 13.36 -0.37
CA MET A 31 11.76 12.54 -1.00
C MET A 31 11.38 11.06 -1.03
N GLY A 32 10.85 10.52 0.08
CA GLY A 32 10.37 9.14 0.14
C GLY A 32 9.24 8.87 -0.84
N GLY A 33 8.27 9.79 -0.95
CA GLY A 33 7.17 9.64 -1.89
C GLY A 33 7.63 9.58 -3.35
N LYS A 34 8.58 10.43 -3.76
CA LYS A 34 9.14 10.38 -5.13
C LYS A 34 9.88 9.08 -5.40
N PHE A 35 10.69 8.65 -4.44
CA PHE A 35 11.46 7.43 -4.55
C PHE A 35 10.55 6.19 -4.62
N TYR A 36 9.71 5.95 -3.61
CA TYR A 36 8.88 4.74 -3.50
C TYR A 36 7.72 4.66 -4.51
N THR A 37 7.45 5.72 -5.27
CA THR A 37 6.54 5.66 -6.44
C THR A 37 7.28 5.45 -7.76
N GLY A 38 8.61 5.34 -7.73
CA GLY A 38 9.46 5.11 -8.89
C GLY A 38 9.79 6.36 -9.71
N PHE A 39 9.35 7.56 -9.29
CA PHE A 39 9.57 8.80 -10.04
C PHE A 39 10.96 9.40 -9.89
N SER A 40 11.76 8.93 -8.93
CA SER A 40 13.16 9.34 -8.78
C SER A 40 14.00 8.22 -8.20
N THR A 41 15.32 8.31 -8.38
CA THR A 41 16.27 7.53 -7.58
C THR A 41 16.25 8.00 -6.12
N MET A 42 16.87 7.21 -5.23
CA MET A 42 16.99 7.55 -3.83
C MET A 42 17.80 8.85 -3.66
N ASN A 43 17.30 9.78 -2.86
CA ASN A 43 18.04 10.97 -2.50
C ASN A 43 19.16 10.63 -1.50
N GLU A 44 20.37 11.12 -1.71
CA GLU A 44 21.55 10.86 -0.86
C GLU A 44 21.35 11.25 0.61
N LYS A 45 20.45 12.20 0.91
CA LYS A 45 20.14 12.61 2.28
C LYS A 45 19.14 11.70 2.98
N MET A 46 18.48 10.79 2.25
CA MET A 46 17.43 9.92 2.80
C MET A 46 17.96 9.00 3.92
N PRO A 47 19.10 8.31 3.80
CA PRO A 47 19.61 7.44 4.86
C PRO A 47 19.83 8.18 6.18
N MET A 48 20.50 9.34 6.13
CA MET A 48 20.75 10.17 7.30
C MET A 48 19.46 10.76 7.89
N PHE A 49 18.51 11.16 7.04
CA PHE A 49 17.22 11.65 7.50
C PHE A 49 16.45 10.57 8.27
N VAL A 50 16.32 9.38 7.70
CA VAL A 50 15.57 8.26 8.28
C VAL A 50 16.22 7.75 9.57
N SER A 51 17.55 7.70 9.63
CA SER A 51 18.28 7.18 10.80
C SER A 51 18.46 8.21 11.92
N SER A 52 18.82 9.44 11.59
CA SER A 52 19.24 10.44 12.59
C SER A 52 18.12 11.37 13.00
N LYS A 53 17.23 11.73 12.06
CA LYS A 53 16.10 12.64 12.32
C LYS A 53 14.82 11.91 12.66
N GLU A 54 14.42 10.92 11.85
CA GLU A 54 13.21 10.13 12.12
C GLU A 54 13.46 8.95 13.08
N LYS A 55 14.71 8.48 13.18
CA LYS A 55 15.11 7.38 14.07
C LYS A 55 14.33 6.08 13.85
N TYR A 56 13.90 5.83 12.61
CA TYR A 56 13.24 4.57 12.23
C TYR A 56 14.21 3.40 12.10
N LYS A 57 15.49 3.70 11.89
CA LYS A 57 16.60 2.73 11.89
C LYS A 57 17.75 3.30 12.69
N LYS A 58 18.54 2.42 13.32
CA LYS A 58 19.67 2.80 14.18
C LYS A 58 20.78 3.57 13.43
N SER A 59 20.98 3.29 12.14
CA SER A 59 22.06 3.89 11.35
C SER A 59 21.69 4.04 9.87
N SER A 60 22.44 4.86 9.14
CA SER A 60 22.31 5.04 7.69
C SER A 60 22.51 3.73 6.91
N GLU A 61 23.42 2.87 7.38
CA GLU A 61 23.75 1.60 6.72
C GLU A 61 22.56 0.64 6.76
N LEU A 62 21.83 0.60 7.88
CA LEU A 62 20.59 -0.18 7.98
C LEU A 62 19.47 0.37 7.08
N VAL A 63 19.48 1.67 6.77
CA VAL A 63 18.54 2.26 5.80
C VAL A 63 18.95 1.87 4.39
N LEU A 64 20.25 1.93 4.07
CA LEU A 64 20.78 1.55 2.76
C LEU A 64 20.52 0.07 2.45
N ASP A 65 20.82 -0.84 3.39
CA ASP A 65 20.53 -2.27 3.28
C ASP A 65 19.04 -2.52 2.99
N PHE A 66 18.16 -1.81 3.69
CA PHE A 66 16.72 -1.88 3.44
C PHE A 66 16.36 -1.37 2.05
N VAL A 67 16.88 -0.21 1.63
CA VAL A 67 16.56 0.39 0.34
C VAL A 67 17.03 -0.50 -0.82
N GLU A 68 18.20 -1.10 -0.70
CA GLU A 68 18.73 -2.06 -1.68
C GLU A 68 17.80 -3.27 -1.81
N LYS A 69 17.39 -3.86 -0.68
CA LYS A 69 16.44 -4.99 -0.64
C LYS A 69 15.04 -4.62 -1.15
N ALA A 70 14.61 -3.38 -0.95
CA ALA A 70 13.33 -2.87 -1.44
C ALA A 70 13.30 -2.82 -2.98
N ASN A 71 14.46 -2.79 -3.65
CA ASN A 71 14.62 -2.88 -5.11
C ASN A 71 13.56 -2.06 -5.87
N VAL A 72 13.44 -0.79 -5.52
CA VAL A 72 12.39 0.10 -6.02
C VAL A 72 12.54 0.27 -7.54
N GLN A 73 11.46 -0.03 -8.26
CA GLN A 73 11.44 0.03 -9.72
C GLN A 73 11.23 1.47 -10.19
N ILE A 74 12.15 2.00 -11.01
CA ILE A 74 12.03 3.32 -11.62
C ILE A 74 11.05 3.26 -12.80
N THR A 75 10.10 4.20 -12.83
CA THR A 75 9.07 4.25 -13.87
C THR A 75 9.40 5.30 -14.94
N THR A 76 9.03 4.99 -16.18
CA THR A 76 9.03 5.96 -17.29
C THR A 76 7.65 6.62 -17.48
N ARG A 77 6.63 6.17 -16.72
CA ARG A 77 5.29 6.77 -16.77
C ARG A 77 5.30 8.14 -16.11
N GLN A 78 4.49 9.06 -16.64
CA GLN A 78 4.41 10.43 -16.12
C GLN A 78 3.50 10.55 -14.89
N TYR A 79 2.52 9.65 -14.77
CA TYR A 79 1.49 9.73 -13.74
C TYR A 79 1.26 8.37 -13.07
N LEU A 80 0.98 8.44 -11.77
CA LEU A 80 0.43 7.36 -10.96
C LEU A 80 -0.96 7.78 -10.51
N ASN A 81 -1.98 7.12 -11.02
CA ASN A 81 -3.37 7.42 -10.68
C ASN A 81 -3.83 6.51 -9.55
N ILE A 82 -4.51 7.09 -8.59
CA ILE A 82 -5.16 6.41 -7.48
C ILE A 82 -6.62 6.80 -7.55
N SER A 83 -7.50 5.82 -7.71
CA SER A 83 -8.93 6.04 -7.90
C SER A 83 -9.73 5.01 -7.11
N PRO A 84 -10.95 5.36 -6.64
CA PRO A 84 -11.90 4.36 -6.18
C PRO A 84 -12.13 3.31 -7.27
N ILE A 85 -12.29 2.05 -6.88
CA ILE A 85 -12.47 0.94 -7.82
C ILE A 85 -13.73 1.11 -8.68
N THR A 86 -14.74 1.83 -8.18
CA THR A 86 -16.00 2.13 -8.87
C THR A 86 -15.82 3.07 -10.06
N GLU A 87 -14.72 3.84 -10.10
CA GLU A 87 -14.40 4.76 -11.20
C GLU A 87 -13.56 4.09 -12.30
N LEU A 88 -13.23 2.81 -12.16
CA LEU A 88 -12.43 2.08 -13.14
C LEU A 88 -13.32 1.29 -14.11
N GLU A 89 -13.16 1.54 -15.40
CA GLU A 89 -13.84 0.75 -16.45
C GLU A 89 -13.31 -0.69 -16.52
N ASN A 90 -12.01 -0.88 -16.25
CA ASN A 90 -11.33 -2.17 -16.26
C ASN A 90 -10.00 -2.09 -15.48
N PHE A 91 -9.37 -3.24 -15.24
CA PHE A 91 -8.10 -3.34 -14.51
C PHE A 91 -6.84 -3.21 -15.40
N ASN A 92 -6.96 -2.71 -16.64
CA ASN A 92 -5.78 -2.57 -17.50
C ASN A 92 -4.81 -1.54 -16.90
N ASN A 93 -3.52 -1.87 -16.90
CA ASN A 93 -2.44 -1.05 -16.31
C ASN A 93 -2.56 -0.78 -14.80
N VAL A 94 -3.48 -1.44 -14.08
CA VAL A 94 -3.53 -1.36 -12.62
C VAL A 94 -2.33 -2.10 -12.05
N VAL A 95 -1.62 -1.47 -11.11
CA VAL A 95 -0.47 -2.08 -10.41
C VAL A 95 -0.94 -2.86 -9.18
N GLY A 96 -1.97 -2.41 -8.50
CA GLY A 96 -2.55 -3.14 -7.38
C GLY A 96 -3.79 -2.45 -6.88
N ILE A 97 -4.48 -3.15 -5.99
CA ILE A 97 -5.61 -2.63 -5.24
C ILE A 97 -5.13 -2.51 -3.80
N PHE A 98 -5.49 -1.42 -3.12
CA PHE A 98 -5.29 -1.35 -1.68
C PHE A 98 -6.57 -0.92 -0.99
N PHE A 99 -6.72 -1.39 0.24
CA PHE A 99 -7.80 -1.05 1.14
C PHE A 99 -7.25 -0.15 2.25
N LEU A 100 -8.02 0.86 2.62
CA LEU A 100 -7.90 1.53 3.92
C LEU A 100 -8.84 0.78 4.86
N ALA A 101 -8.27 0.03 5.80
CA ALA A 101 -8.98 -1.02 6.50
C ALA A 101 -8.86 -0.89 8.02
N THR A 102 -9.98 -1.07 8.72
CA THR A 102 -10.01 -1.31 10.17
C THR A 102 -9.48 -2.71 10.49
N PRO A 103 -9.17 -3.04 11.76
CA PRO A 103 -8.78 -4.40 12.15
C PRO A 103 -9.78 -5.48 11.70
N ASP A 104 -11.06 -5.16 11.68
CA ASP A 104 -12.11 -6.06 11.21
C ASP A 104 -12.06 -6.32 9.72
N MET A 105 -11.92 -5.26 8.93
CA MET A 105 -11.75 -5.37 7.49
C MET A 105 -10.47 -6.15 7.16
N LEU A 106 -9.38 -5.89 7.90
CA LEU A 106 -8.13 -6.63 7.77
C LEU A 106 -8.30 -8.12 8.07
N SER A 107 -9.12 -8.50 9.05
CA SER A 107 -9.38 -9.91 9.35
C SER A 107 -10.00 -10.64 8.15
N GLY A 108 -10.96 -10.02 7.48
CA GLY A 108 -11.58 -10.58 6.28
C GLY A 108 -10.61 -10.64 5.09
N LEU A 109 -9.88 -9.55 4.85
CA LEU A 109 -8.86 -9.51 3.79
C LEU A 109 -7.76 -10.55 4.01
N ALA A 110 -7.37 -10.79 5.26
CA ALA A 110 -6.39 -11.79 5.61
C ALA A 110 -6.93 -13.21 5.35
N SER A 111 -8.14 -13.52 5.82
CA SER A 111 -8.76 -14.82 5.58
C SER A 111 -8.96 -15.11 4.10
N TRP A 112 -9.33 -14.11 3.28
CA TRP A 112 -9.39 -14.27 1.83
C TRP A 112 -8.00 -14.50 1.21
N THR A 113 -6.98 -13.81 1.69
CA THR A 113 -5.61 -13.98 1.18
C THR A 113 -5.07 -15.39 1.41
N PHE A 114 -5.35 -15.98 2.58
CA PHE A 114 -4.89 -17.33 2.93
C PHE A 114 -5.73 -18.46 2.33
N TYR A 115 -6.93 -18.16 1.83
CA TYR A 115 -7.90 -19.18 1.40
C TYR A 115 -7.33 -20.20 0.40
N ASP A 116 -6.58 -19.73 -0.59
CA ASP A 116 -5.91 -20.54 -1.62
C ASP A 116 -4.38 -20.46 -1.57
N ASN A 117 -3.80 -19.88 -0.51
CA ASN A 117 -2.36 -19.67 -0.39
C ASN A 117 -1.83 -19.99 1.03
N ASN A 118 -1.08 -21.09 1.14
CA ASN A 118 -0.46 -21.55 2.39
C ASN A 118 0.95 -21.01 2.63
N SER A 119 1.43 -20.02 1.87
CA SER A 119 2.76 -19.43 2.12
C SER A 119 2.82 -18.75 3.49
N ASP A 120 3.88 -18.99 4.26
CA ASP A 120 4.11 -18.35 5.57
C ASP A 120 4.13 -16.82 5.48
N ASP A 121 4.47 -16.28 4.30
CA ASP A 121 4.57 -14.85 4.02
C ASP A 121 3.46 -14.32 3.08
N ALA A 122 2.35 -15.06 2.92
CA ALA A 122 1.22 -14.64 2.06
C ALA A 122 0.67 -13.24 2.43
N ILE A 123 0.81 -12.84 3.69
CA ILE A 123 0.65 -11.46 4.15
C ILE A 123 1.96 -11.03 4.81
N THR A 124 2.57 -9.96 4.30
CA THR A 124 3.84 -9.46 4.84
C THR A 124 3.70 -8.03 5.38
N ALA A 125 4.20 -7.79 6.59
CA ALA A 125 4.48 -6.46 7.11
C ALA A 125 5.98 -6.18 7.01
N LYS A 126 6.40 -5.34 6.06
CA LYS A 126 7.81 -4.94 5.94
C LYS A 126 8.04 -3.61 6.64
N PHE A 127 9.28 -3.39 7.10
CA PHE A 127 9.73 -2.03 7.34
C PHE A 127 9.59 -1.21 6.06
N GLY A 128 9.16 0.04 6.16
CA GLY A 128 8.97 0.90 5.00
C GLY A 128 8.04 2.06 5.33
N SER A 129 8.04 3.05 4.45
CA SER A 129 7.05 4.13 4.49
C SER A 129 5.72 3.66 3.88
N GLY A 130 4.64 4.38 4.15
CA GLY A 130 3.32 4.09 3.55
C GLY A 130 3.36 4.03 2.02
N CYS A 131 4.16 4.89 1.38
CA CYS A 131 4.35 4.82 -0.06
C CYS A 131 5.15 3.59 -0.52
N SER A 132 6.06 3.07 0.31
CA SER A 132 6.72 1.79 0.02
C SER A 132 5.72 0.64 0.08
N SER A 133 4.95 0.53 1.16
CA SER A 133 4.02 -0.58 1.39
C SER A 133 2.84 -0.62 0.41
N ILE A 134 2.41 0.54 -0.10
CA ILE A 134 1.31 0.61 -1.08
C ILE A 134 1.82 0.49 -2.53
N PHE A 135 2.91 1.16 -2.90
CA PHE A 135 3.31 1.28 -4.31
C PHE A 135 4.52 0.42 -4.68
N SER A 136 5.63 0.55 -3.94
CA SER A 136 6.86 -0.18 -4.27
C SER A 136 6.68 -1.69 -4.13
N GLU A 137 6.10 -2.15 -3.02
CA GLU A 137 5.90 -3.58 -2.77
C GLU A 137 4.98 -4.21 -3.81
N ALA A 138 3.88 -3.54 -4.18
CA ALA A 138 3.00 -4.02 -5.24
C ALA A 138 3.72 -4.13 -6.59
N THR A 139 4.49 -3.10 -6.95
CA THR A 139 5.24 -3.08 -8.22
C THR A 139 6.28 -4.20 -8.28
N LEU A 140 7.06 -4.38 -7.21
CA LEU A 140 8.09 -5.41 -7.13
C LEU A 140 7.50 -6.82 -7.08
N GLU A 141 6.39 -7.02 -6.36
CA GLU A 141 5.74 -8.32 -6.29
C GLU A 141 5.17 -8.73 -7.65
N ASN A 142 4.54 -7.78 -8.38
CA ASN A 142 4.07 -8.02 -9.75
C ASN A 142 5.20 -8.40 -10.70
N SER A 143 6.36 -7.74 -10.61
CA SER A 143 7.48 -8.01 -11.52
C SER A 143 8.05 -9.42 -11.37
N LYS A 144 7.76 -10.07 -10.24
CA LYS A 144 8.15 -11.45 -9.93
C LYS A 144 7.00 -12.44 -10.10
N ASN A 145 5.83 -11.98 -10.55
CA ASN A 145 4.58 -12.74 -10.51
C ASN A 145 4.31 -13.34 -9.12
N GLY A 146 4.65 -12.58 -8.07
CA GLY A 146 4.55 -13.00 -6.69
C GLY A 146 3.11 -13.00 -6.18
N LYS A 147 2.88 -13.70 -5.06
CA LYS A 147 1.55 -14.00 -4.52
C LYS A 147 1.31 -13.42 -3.13
N ARG A 148 2.19 -12.53 -2.68
CA ARG A 148 2.05 -11.91 -1.35
C ARG A 148 1.15 -10.68 -1.41
N THR A 149 0.57 -10.38 -0.28
CA THR A 149 -0.11 -9.12 0.02
C THR A 149 0.65 -8.39 1.13
N PHE A 150 0.37 -7.10 1.29
CA PHE A 150 1.16 -6.25 2.18
C PHE A 150 0.28 -5.44 3.11
N ILE A 151 0.54 -5.55 4.42
CA ILE A 151 -0.05 -4.65 5.41
C ILE A 151 0.93 -3.51 5.69
N GLY A 152 0.43 -2.28 5.80
CA GLY A 152 1.27 -1.09 5.84
C GLY A 152 0.65 0.09 6.57
N LEU A 153 1.24 1.27 6.35
CA LEU A 153 0.97 2.53 7.10
C LEU A 153 1.43 2.50 8.56
N PHE A 154 2.47 1.74 8.90
CA PHE A 154 3.01 1.73 10.26
C PHE A 154 3.99 2.87 10.57
N ASP A 155 4.48 3.61 9.57
CA ASP A 155 5.42 4.71 9.83
C ASP A 155 4.73 5.92 10.48
N PRO A 156 5.23 6.44 11.62
CA PRO A 156 4.65 7.62 12.28
C PRO A 156 4.50 8.85 11.36
N SER A 157 5.36 8.97 10.36
CA SER A 157 5.34 10.08 9.38
C SER A 157 4.07 10.10 8.52
N VAL A 158 3.48 8.93 8.22
CA VAL A 158 2.18 8.79 7.55
C VAL A 158 1.01 8.72 8.52
N ARG A 159 1.17 8.11 9.71
CA ARG A 159 0.08 7.91 10.69
C ARG A 159 -0.68 9.19 11.03
N ARG A 160 -0.02 10.34 11.06
CA ARG A 160 -0.66 11.65 11.31
C ARG A 160 -1.67 12.12 10.24
N TYR A 161 -1.72 11.46 9.08
CA TYR A 161 -2.64 11.79 7.98
C TYR A 161 -3.70 10.71 7.76
N ILE A 162 -3.73 9.68 8.60
CA ILE A 162 -4.61 8.52 8.46
C ILE A 162 -5.33 8.32 9.77
N HIS A 163 -6.59 7.92 9.71
CA HIS A 163 -7.40 7.67 10.91
C HIS A 163 -6.74 6.63 11.83
N GLU A 164 -6.92 6.78 13.14
CA GLU A 164 -6.21 6.03 14.19
C GLU A 164 -6.35 4.51 14.09
N ASN A 165 -7.51 4.02 13.63
CA ASN A 165 -7.82 2.61 13.49
C ASN A 165 -7.67 2.09 12.05
N ILE A 166 -7.13 2.88 11.13
CA ILE A 166 -7.00 2.52 9.72
C ILE A 166 -5.56 2.19 9.36
N LEU A 167 -5.34 1.03 8.72
CA LEU A 167 -4.09 0.64 8.07
C LEU A 167 -4.32 0.40 6.58
N SER A 168 -3.25 0.21 5.81
CA SER A 168 -3.38 -0.22 4.41
C SER A 168 -3.28 -1.73 4.28
N PHE A 169 -4.07 -2.32 3.40
CA PHE A 169 -3.88 -3.68 2.90
C PHE A 169 -3.75 -3.67 1.39
N THR A 170 -2.57 -3.99 0.87
CA THR A 170 -2.24 -3.91 -0.55
C THR A 170 -2.23 -5.30 -1.17
N ILE A 171 -2.99 -5.47 -2.25
CA ILE A 171 -3.03 -6.66 -3.09
C ILE A 171 -2.43 -6.32 -4.45
N PRO A 172 -1.22 -6.80 -4.77
CA PRO A 172 -0.63 -6.67 -6.10
C PRO A 172 -1.52 -7.35 -7.15
N MET A 173 -1.55 -6.85 -8.39
CA MET A 173 -2.38 -7.45 -9.44
C MET A 173 -1.99 -8.90 -9.77
N SER A 174 -0.72 -9.30 -9.62
CA SER A 174 -0.30 -10.70 -9.76
C SER A 174 -1.03 -11.62 -8.78
N ARG A 175 -1.32 -11.12 -7.56
CA ARG A 175 -2.08 -11.87 -6.56
C ARG A 175 -3.59 -11.72 -6.74
N PHE A 176 -4.07 -10.52 -7.04
CA PHE A 176 -5.51 -10.25 -7.19
C PHE A 176 -6.18 -11.11 -8.26
N ARG A 177 -5.47 -11.43 -9.36
CA ARG A 177 -5.99 -12.27 -10.45
C ARG A 177 -6.44 -13.66 -10.01
N GLU A 178 -5.83 -14.21 -8.97
CA GLU A 178 -6.22 -15.51 -8.38
C GLU A 178 -7.32 -15.31 -7.34
N MET A 179 -7.10 -14.38 -6.40
CA MET A 179 -8.04 -14.09 -5.32
C MET A 179 -9.43 -13.70 -5.83
N TYR A 180 -9.52 -12.95 -6.94
CA TYR A 180 -10.79 -12.50 -7.52
C TYR A 180 -11.79 -13.65 -7.70
N TYR A 181 -11.32 -14.82 -8.14
CA TYR A 181 -12.19 -15.98 -8.39
C TYR A 181 -12.54 -16.77 -7.14
N THR A 182 -11.84 -16.54 -6.02
CA THR A 182 -12.05 -17.30 -4.77
C THR A 182 -12.96 -16.58 -3.77
N ILE A 183 -13.35 -15.33 -4.03
CA ILE A 183 -14.13 -14.55 -3.06
C ILE A 183 -15.47 -15.21 -2.69
N GLN A 184 -16.18 -15.77 -3.67
CA GLN A 184 -17.47 -16.44 -3.48
C GLN A 184 -17.35 -17.77 -2.71
N ASP A 185 -16.19 -18.43 -2.79
CA ASP A 185 -15.92 -19.68 -2.10
C ASP A 185 -15.27 -19.47 -0.72
N SER A 186 -14.71 -18.28 -0.48
CA SER A 186 -14.03 -17.93 0.76
C SER A 186 -14.99 -17.70 1.93
N CYS A 187 -14.41 -17.55 3.13
CA CYS A 187 -15.17 -17.22 4.34
C CYS A 187 -15.98 -15.92 4.24
N LEU A 188 -15.67 -15.03 3.29
CA LEU A 188 -16.38 -13.77 3.09
C LEU A 188 -17.81 -13.96 2.55
N SER A 189 -18.14 -15.16 2.07
CA SER A 189 -19.41 -15.45 1.41
C SER A 189 -20.29 -16.36 2.28
N ASN A 190 -21.29 -15.75 2.92
CA ASN A 190 -22.35 -16.42 3.68
C ASN A 190 -21.88 -17.32 4.84
N THR A 191 -20.72 -17.05 5.44
CA THR A 191 -20.29 -17.80 6.65
C THR A 191 -20.74 -17.13 7.95
N PRO A 192 -21.10 -17.91 9.00
CA PRO A 192 -21.56 -17.37 10.27
C PRO A 192 -20.54 -16.46 10.99
N ALA A 193 -19.25 -16.80 10.90
CA ALA A 193 -18.19 -16.03 11.55
C ALA A 193 -18.02 -14.65 10.89
N TRP A 194 -17.92 -14.61 9.56
CA TRP A 194 -17.83 -13.35 8.83
C TRP A 194 -19.10 -12.50 8.96
N GLY A 195 -20.27 -13.12 9.00
CA GLY A 195 -21.54 -12.41 9.23
C GLY A 195 -21.53 -11.53 10.48
N LYS A 196 -21.01 -12.05 11.60
CA LYS A 196 -20.87 -11.29 12.86
C LYS A 196 -19.89 -10.13 12.76
N ILE A 197 -18.78 -10.31 12.03
CA ILE A 197 -17.79 -9.24 11.81
C ILE A 197 -18.38 -8.15 10.90
N ARG A 198 -19.06 -8.54 9.83
CA ARG A 198 -19.76 -7.61 8.93
C ARG A 198 -20.80 -6.77 9.68
N GLU A 199 -21.56 -7.38 10.59
CA GLU A 199 -22.50 -6.64 11.45
C GLU A 199 -21.79 -5.61 12.33
N ARG A 200 -20.58 -5.88 12.82
CA ARG A 200 -19.79 -4.91 13.60
C ARG A 200 -19.32 -3.76 12.71
N ILE A 201 -18.77 -4.07 11.53
CA ILE A 201 -18.34 -3.04 10.55
C ILE A 201 -19.51 -2.12 10.16
N CYS A 202 -20.72 -2.63 9.96
CA CYS A 202 -21.87 -1.82 9.56
C CYS A 202 -22.48 -0.97 10.69
N ARG A 203 -22.05 -1.13 11.94
CA ARG A 203 -22.51 -0.33 13.09
C ARG A 203 -21.62 0.88 13.38
N GLU A 204 -20.43 0.92 12.79
CA GLU A 204 -19.46 2.02 12.85
C GLU A 204 -19.77 3.09 11.80
#